data_AF-A0A1U7EAU9-F1
#
_entry.id   AF-A0A1U7EAU9-F1
#
_cell.length_a   1.000
_cell.length_b   1.000
_cell.length_c   1.000
_cell.angle_alpha   90.00
_cell.angle_beta   90.00
_cell.angle_gamma   90.00
#
_symmetry.space_group_name_H-M   'P 1'
#
loop_
_entity.id
_entity.type
_entity.pdbx_description
1 polymer ?
#
loop_
_entity_poly.entity_id
_entity_poly.type
_entity_poly.pdbx_seq_one_letter_code
_entity_poly.pdbx_strand_id
1 'polypeptide(L)'
;MGNQSFIAIIGDIKDSRHLENRNKTQETFKGVLDHINNKYQANIASNFMITLGDSFQGLLHPEADLFAILFELELAMSPVDFRFGIGVGQITTTINPTNSMEMDGPAYHLAREMIEQIEDSERKHHQPETNTLIRLQKDGSNVEIALNTILSLTTALKSKWTDRQKEVLYAYVNQAENQYHAAEALGIGQSSVNKVLKATSYYNYKNALQQATRLLRGTITC
;
A
#
# COMPACT_ATOMS: atom_id res chain seq x y z
N MET A 1 -7.18 29.17 5.76
CA MET A 1 -6.21 28.29 5.06
C MET A 1 -6.98 27.04 4.69
N GLY A 2 -7.09 26.72 3.40
CA GLY A 2 -8.11 25.81 2.87
C GLY A 2 -8.05 24.42 3.51
N ASN A 3 -9.23 23.84 3.77
CA ASN A 3 -9.49 22.48 4.24
C ASN A 3 -8.99 21.43 3.23
N GLN A 4 -7.70 21.38 2.93
CA GLN A 4 -7.15 20.36 2.04
C GLN A 4 -6.93 19.07 2.83
N SER A 5 -7.64 18.02 2.44
CA SER A 5 -7.39 16.68 2.94
C SER A 5 -6.13 16.10 2.28
N PHE A 6 -5.47 15.19 2.98
CA PHE A 6 -4.35 14.39 2.52
C PHE A 6 -4.64 12.91 2.81
N ILE A 7 -3.81 12.04 2.26
CA ILE A 7 -3.87 10.61 2.51
C ILE A 7 -2.63 10.25 3.34
N ALA A 8 -2.84 10.06 4.64
CA ALA A 8 -1.80 9.56 5.54
C ALA A 8 -1.76 8.03 5.49
N ILE A 9 -0.56 7.50 5.44
CA ILE A 9 -0.31 6.06 5.42
C ILE A 9 0.60 5.75 6.59
N ILE A 10 0.20 4.77 7.39
CA ILE A 10 1.05 4.10 8.35
C ILE A 10 1.08 2.63 7.94
N GLY A 11 2.25 2.02 7.95
CA GLY A 11 2.34 0.58 7.81
C GLY A 11 3.38 -0.02 8.73
N ASP A 12 3.24 -1.31 9.00
CA ASP A 12 4.18 -2.10 9.77
C ASP A 12 4.39 -3.46 9.12
N ILE A 13 5.52 -4.08 9.43
CA ILE A 13 5.85 -5.42 8.97
C ILE A 13 5.18 -6.44 9.89
N LYS A 14 4.45 -7.40 9.31
CA LYS A 14 3.90 -8.53 10.07
C LYS A 14 5.03 -9.43 10.59
N ASP A 15 4.89 -9.89 11.83
CA ASP A 15 5.81 -10.82 12.49
C ASP A 15 7.29 -10.43 12.42
N SER A 16 7.60 -9.12 12.43
CA SER A 16 8.95 -8.57 12.32
C SER A 16 9.95 -9.12 13.34
N ARG A 17 9.46 -9.64 14.48
CA ARG A 17 10.25 -10.29 15.55
C ARG A 17 10.86 -11.63 15.14
N HIS A 18 10.33 -12.30 14.10
CA HIS A 18 10.79 -13.59 13.62
C HIS A 18 11.62 -13.52 12.32
N LEU A 19 11.95 -12.31 11.85
CA LEU A 19 12.78 -12.14 10.66
C LEU A 19 14.22 -12.63 10.91
N GLU A 20 14.60 -13.72 10.25
CA GLU A 20 15.92 -14.36 10.40
C GLU A 20 17.09 -13.41 10.11
N ASN A 21 16.91 -12.41 9.25
CA ASN A 21 17.95 -11.45 8.83
C ASN A 21 17.50 -9.98 8.95
N ARG A 22 17.07 -9.58 10.15
CA ARG A 22 16.50 -8.25 10.45
C ARG A 22 17.28 -7.06 9.86
N ASN A 23 18.61 -7.04 9.99
CA ASN A 23 19.44 -5.94 9.46
C ASN A 23 19.35 -5.83 7.94
N LYS A 24 19.47 -6.97 7.23
CA LYS A 24 19.37 -7.00 5.77
C LYS A 24 17.98 -6.60 5.30
N THR A 25 16.93 -7.07 5.97
CA THR A 25 15.55 -6.67 5.66
C THR A 25 15.35 -5.17 5.85
N GLN A 26 15.91 -4.57 6.89
CA GLN A 26 15.84 -3.12 7.10
C GLN A 26 16.59 -2.32 6.04
N GLU A 27 17.79 -2.76 5.62
CA GLU A 27 18.54 -2.13 4.53
C GLU A 27 17.78 -2.19 3.21
N THR A 28 17.24 -3.37 2.86
CA THR A 28 16.37 -3.53 1.69
C THR A 28 15.15 -2.63 1.80
N PHE A 29 14.48 -2.60 2.96
CA PHE A 29 13.28 -1.81 3.15
C PHE A 29 13.53 -0.32 2.98
N LYS A 30 14.63 0.19 3.53
CA LYS A 30 15.05 1.58 3.31
C LYS A 30 15.27 1.87 1.82
N GLY A 31 15.96 0.99 1.11
CA GLY A 31 16.17 1.14 -0.33
C GLY A 31 14.87 1.13 -1.14
N VAL A 32 13.89 0.31 -0.75
CA VAL A 32 12.56 0.29 -1.36
C VAL A 32 11.82 1.60 -1.10
N LEU A 33 11.82 2.13 0.13
CA LEU A 33 11.19 3.41 0.43
C LEU A 33 11.86 4.56 -0.35
N ASP A 34 13.19 4.57 -0.44
CA ASP A 34 13.93 5.56 -1.25
C ASP A 34 13.55 5.45 -2.74
N HIS A 35 13.39 4.24 -3.27
CA HIS A 35 12.92 4.03 -4.65
C HIS A 35 11.50 4.59 -4.86
N ILE A 36 10.57 4.26 -3.96
CA ILE A 36 9.18 4.73 -4.00
C ILE A 36 9.12 6.26 -3.91
N ASN A 37 9.87 6.86 -2.98
CA ASN A 37 9.94 8.31 -2.81
C ASN A 37 10.39 9.02 -4.09
N ASN A 38 11.39 8.46 -4.79
CA ASN A 38 11.87 9.03 -6.04
C ASN A 38 10.89 8.82 -7.21
N LYS A 39 10.36 7.61 -7.36
CA LYS A 39 9.46 7.24 -8.47
C LYS A 39 8.13 7.99 -8.40
N TYR A 40 7.58 8.16 -7.21
CA TYR A 40 6.27 8.75 -6.96
C TYR A 40 6.35 10.15 -6.33
N GLN A 41 7.46 10.88 -6.52
CA GLN A 41 7.69 12.20 -5.92
C GLN A 41 6.52 13.19 -6.15
N ALA A 42 5.84 13.13 -7.30
CA ALA A 42 4.72 14.01 -7.63
C ALA A 42 3.42 13.66 -6.86
N ASN A 43 3.32 12.43 -6.35
CA ASN A 43 2.19 11.96 -5.57
C ASN A 43 2.42 12.16 -4.05
N ILE A 44 3.66 12.36 -3.63
CA ILE A 44 4.09 12.35 -2.22
C ILE A 44 4.17 13.79 -1.69
N ALA A 45 3.36 14.08 -0.68
CA ALA A 45 3.38 15.34 0.04
C ALA A 45 4.46 15.35 1.14
N SER A 46 4.76 14.19 1.71
CA SER A 46 5.88 13.98 2.64
C SER A 46 6.40 12.55 2.51
N ASN A 47 7.71 12.41 2.36
CA ASN A 47 8.39 11.15 2.07
C ASN A 47 7.98 10.03 3.03
N PHE A 48 7.89 8.83 2.45
CA PHE A 48 7.82 7.60 3.24
C PHE A 48 9.13 7.41 3.98
N MET A 49 9.04 7.20 5.28
CA MET A 49 10.21 6.96 6.12
C MET A 49 9.90 5.93 7.19
N ILE A 50 10.93 5.15 7.56
CA ILE A 50 10.88 4.26 8.72
C ILE A 50 10.80 5.14 9.97
N THR A 51 9.91 4.77 10.89
CA THR A 51 9.72 5.47 12.16
C THR A 51 10.34 4.66 13.30
N LEU A 52 9.54 3.85 13.98
CA LEU A 52 9.96 3.01 15.10
C LEU A 52 10.00 1.55 14.67
N GLY A 53 11.19 0.93 14.74
CA GLY A 53 11.38 -0.50 14.53
C GLY A 53 11.13 -0.94 13.08
N ASP A 54 9.93 -1.45 12.85
CA ASP A 54 9.43 -2.06 11.62
C ASP A 54 8.23 -1.29 11.02
N SER A 55 7.84 -0.18 11.65
CA SER A 55 6.82 0.73 11.13
C SER A 55 7.42 1.78 10.21
N PHE A 56 6.60 2.26 9.27
CA PHE A 56 6.88 3.39 8.40
C PHE A 56 5.63 4.25 8.27
N GLN A 57 5.83 5.49 7.85
CA GLN A 57 4.73 6.37 7.50
C GLN A 57 5.09 7.30 6.35
N GLY A 58 4.07 7.80 5.67
CA GLY A 58 4.21 8.78 4.60
C GLY A 58 2.92 9.56 4.41
N LEU A 59 3.00 10.62 3.61
CA LEU A 59 1.84 11.45 3.27
C LEU A 59 1.74 11.61 1.77
N LEU A 60 0.56 11.35 1.22
CA LEU A 60 0.27 11.54 -0.19
C LEU A 60 -0.68 12.70 -0.42
N HIS A 61 -0.54 13.32 -1.59
CA HIS A 61 -1.53 14.24 -2.13
C HIS A 61 -2.86 13.52 -2.44
N PRO A 62 -4.01 14.23 -2.41
CA PRO A 62 -5.32 13.69 -2.79
C PRO A 62 -5.38 12.92 -4.11
N GLU A 63 -4.64 13.39 -5.11
CA GLU A 63 -4.64 12.85 -6.46
C GLU A 63 -3.67 11.66 -6.62
N ALA A 64 -3.07 11.18 -5.54
CA ALA A 64 -2.08 10.12 -5.60
C ALA A 64 -2.64 8.78 -6.12
N ASP A 65 -1.78 7.99 -6.76
CA ASP A 65 -2.08 6.59 -7.12
C ASP A 65 -1.81 5.66 -5.93
N LEU A 66 -2.49 5.92 -4.79
CA LEU A 66 -2.27 5.26 -3.49
C LEU A 66 -2.07 3.74 -3.60
N PHE A 67 -3.02 3.04 -4.22
CA PHE A 67 -2.99 1.57 -4.24
C PHE A 67 -1.92 1.02 -5.18
N ALA A 68 -1.46 1.77 -6.19
CA ALA A 68 -0.33 1.38 -7.02
C ALA A 68 0.98 1.47 -6.23
N ILE A 69 1.15 2.55 -5.45
CA ILE A 69 2.31 2.75 -4.57
C ILE A 69 2.41 1.64 -3.54
N LEU A 70 1.31 1.34 -2.83
CA LEU A 70 1.28 0.28 -1.82
C LEU A 70 1.56 -1.09 -2.44
N PHE A 71 0.95 -1.37 -3.59
CA PHE A 71 1.15 -2.65 -4.27
C PHE A 71 2.60 -2.87 -4.71
N GLU A 72 3.26 -1.83 -5.21
CA GLU A 72 4.68 -1.91 -5.57
C GLU A 72 5.57 -2.13 -4.35
N LEU A 73 5.30 -1.44 -3.24
CA LEU A 73 6.01 -1.63 -1.98
C LEU A 73 5.85 -3.07 -1.48
N GLU A 74 4.63 -3.62 -1.49
CA GLU A 74 4.36 -5.01 -1.10
C GLU A 74 5.14 -6.01 -1.98
N LEU A 75 5.11 -5.84 -3.30
CA LEU A 75 5.81 -6.73 -4.21
C LEU A 75 7.33 -6.65 -4.06
N ALA A 76 7.88 -5.44 -3.88
CA ALA A 76 9.32 -5.22 -3.72
C ALA A 76 9.87 -5.86 -2.43
N MET A 77 9.02 -6.00 -1.41
CA MET A 77 9.41 -6.54 -0.11
C MET A 77 9.05 -8.01 0.10
N SER A 78 8.37 -8.66 -0.85
CA SER A 78 8.05 -10.09 -0.78
C SER A 78 9.29 -10.94 -0.46
N PRO A 79 9.23 -11.92 0.48
CA PRO A 79 8.04 -12.47 1.14
C PRO A 79 7.63 -11.76 2.45
N VAL A 80 8.14 -10.56 2.73
CA VAL A 80 7.73 -9.79 3.92
C VAL A 80 6.31 -9.25 3.72
N ASP A 81 5.41 -9.58 4.64
CA ASP A 81 4.04 -9.08 4.63
C ASP A 81 3.90 -7.80 5.46
N PHE A 82 3.01 -6.92 5.03
CA PHE A 82 2.76 -5.63 5.69
C PHE A 82 1.31 -5.49 6.13
N ARG A 83 1.08 -4.62 7.11
CA ARG A 83 -0.20 -3.97 7.38
C ARG A 83 -0.14 -2.53 6.87
N PHE A 84 -1.26 -2.01 6.36
CA PHE A 84 -1.39 -0.61 5.96
C PHE A 84 -2.68 -0.02 6.54
N GLY A 85 -2.52 0.95 7.43
CA GLY A 85 -3.59 1.82 7.87
C GLY A 85 -3.57 3.11 7.08
N ILE A 86 -4.70 3.44 6.47
CA ILE A 86 -4.85 4.62 5.64
C ILE A 86 -5.88 5.54 6.29
N GLY A 87 -5.49 6.79 6.51
CA GLY A 87 -6.38 7.83 7.01
C GLY A 87 -6.47 8.99 6.02
N VAL A 88 -7.69 9.41 5.74
CA VAL A 88 -7.96 10.48 4.77
C VAL A 88 -8.58 11.65 5.51
N GLY A 89 -7.87 12.76 5.57
CA GLY A 89 -8.31 13.91 6.35
C GLY A 89 -7.28 15.01 6.39
N GLN A 90 -7.49 15.96 7.28
CA GLN A 90 -6.61 17.12 7.41
C GLN A 90 -5.28 16.77 8.09
N ILE A 91 -4.29 17.60 7.79
CA ILE A 91 -3.03 17.71 8.54
C ILE A 91 -3.07 19.07 9.25
N THR A 92 -2.83 19.09 10.56
CA THR A 92 -2.96 20.30 11.40
C THR A 92 -1.64 21.02 11.59
N THR A 93 -0.54 20.35 11.25
CA THR A 93 0.84 20.86 11.33
C THR A 93 1.32 21.36 9.96
N THR A 94 2.46 22.06 9.93
CA THR A 94 3.10 22.43 8.67
C THR A 94 3.60 21.17 7.96
N ILE A 95 3.30 21.06 6.66
CA ILE A 95 3.78 19.94 5.85
C ILE A 95 5.30 20.05 5.68
N ASN A 96 6.02 19.06 6.22
CA ASN A 96 7.45 18.88 5.98
C ASN A 96 7.63 17.81 4.89
N PRO A 97 8.07 18.16 3.66
CA PRO A 97 8.19 17.21 2.55
C PRO A 97 9.18 16.06 2.80
N THR A 98 10.13 16.26 3.72
CA THR A 98 11.25 15.32 3.94
C THR A 98 11.12 14.51 5.22
N ASN A 99 10.29 14.95 6.17
CA ASN A 99 10.15 14.31 7.48
C ASN A 99 8.67 14.20 7.86
N SER A 100 8.08 13.04 7.59
CA SER A 100 6.68 12.78 7.92
C SER A 100 6.46 12.55 9.43
N MET A 101 7.51 12.30 10.24
CA MET A 101 7.37 12.13 11.70
C MET A 101 7.02 13.41 12.45
N GLU A 102 7.37 14.57 11.89
CA GLU A 102 7.05 15.88 12.49
C GLU A 102 5.61 16.32 12.21
N MET A 103 4.84 15.48 11.50
CA MET A 103 3.51 15.80 11.05
C MET A 103 2.45 15.11 11.90
N ASP A 104 1.40 15.85 12.20
CA ASP A 104 0.24 15.38 12.92
C ASP A 104 -1.06 15.94 12.34
N GLY A 105 -2.16 15.23 12.64
CA GLY A 105 -3.51 15.62 12.27
C GLY A 105 -4.46 14.44 12.12
N PRO A 106 -5.77 14.72 11.90
CA PRO A 106 -6.81 13.71 11.74
C PRO A 106 -6.45 12.57 10.78
N ALA A 107 -5.77 12.84 9.67
CA ALA A 107 -5.35 11.79 8.75
C ALA A 107 -4.44 10.74 9.41
N TYR A 108 -3.43 11.16 10.19
CA TYR A 108 -2.53 10.23 10.88
C TYR A 108 -3.21 9.50 12.05
N HIS A 109 -4.11 10.15 12.76
CA HIS A 109 -4.89 9.50 13.82
C HIS A 109 -5.75 8.37 13.26
N LEU A 110 -6.46 8.63 12.16
CA LEU A 110 -7.29 7.63 11.47
C LEU A 110 -6.45 6.49 10.89
N ALA A 111 -5.28 6.79 10.29
CA ALA A 111 -4.37 5.77 9.78
C ALA A 111 -3.90 4.82 10.90
N ARG A 112 -3.60 5.37 12.08
CA ARG A 112 -3.20 4.59 13.25
C ARG A 112 -4.35 3.71 13.78
N GLU A 113 -5.56 4.27 13.87
CA GLU A 113 -6.76 3.51 14.24
C GLU A 113 -6.97 2.31 13.28
N MET A 114 -6.70 2.48 11.98
CA MET A 114 -6.81 1.40 11.01
C MET A 114 -5.77 0.28 11.21
N ILE A 115 -4.54 0.61 11.59
CA ILE A 115 -3.54 -0.40 11.99
C ILE A 115 -4.04 -1.19 13.19
N GLU A 116 -4.48 -0.50 14.24
CA GLU A 116 -4.99 -1.13 15.45
C GLU A 116 -6.18 -2.07 15.15
N GLN A 117 -7.10 -1.65 14.26
CA GLN A 117 -8.22 -2.48 13.81
C GLN A 117 -7.79 -3.71 13.03
N ILE A 118 -6.78 -3.62 12.15
CA ILE A 118 -6.23 -4.78 11.43
C ILE A 118 -5.67 -5.79 12.44
N GLU A 119 -4.81 -5.34 13.36
CA GLU A 119 -4.25 -6.23 14.39
C GLU A 119 -5.32 -6.88 15.27
N ASP A 120 -6.37 -6.12 15.61
CA ASP A 120 -7.51 -6.62 16.36
C ASP A 120 -8.29 -7.70 15.61
N SER A 121 -8.44 -7.54 14.29
CA SER A 121 -9.15 -8.48 13.42
C SER A 121 -8.39 -9.80 13.27
N GLU A 122 -7.05 -9.76 13.22
CA GLU A 122 -6.19 -10.94 13.12
C GLU A 122 -6.25 -11.81 14.39
N ARG A 123 -6.52 -11.20 15.55
CA ARG A 123 -6.69 -11.91 16.83
C ARG A 123 -8.06 -12.59 16.97
N LYS A 124 -9.07 -12.17 16.20
CA LYS A 124 -10.46 -12.62 16.35
C LYS A 124 -10.78 -13.71 15.31
N HIS A 125 -11.46 -14.78 15.74
CA HIS A 125 -11.97 -15.79 14.81
C HIS A 125 -13.18 -15.25 14.03
N HIS A 126 -13.30 -15.56 12.72
CA HIS A 126 -14.42 -15.23 11.83
C HIS A 126 -14.52 -13.77 11.32
N GLN A 127 -13.43 -13.01 11.29
CA GLN A 127 -13.38 -11.72 10.59
C GLN A 127 -12.85 -11.86 9.16
N PRO A 128 -13.28 -11.00 8.22
CA PRO A 128 -12.67 -10.93 6.90
C PRO A 128 -11.17 -10.63 7.01
N GLU A 129 -10.34 -11.46 6.38
CA GLU A 129 -8.90 -11.22 6.31
C GLU A 129 -8.62 -9.95 5.49
N THR A 130 -7.91 -8.99 6.08
CA THR A 130 -7.40 -7.82 5.38
C THR A 130 -6.05 -7.41 5.94
N ASN A 131 -5.17 -6.93 5.08
CA ASN A 131 -3.93 -6.29 5.49
C ASN A 131 -3.95 -4.78 5.28
N THR A 132 -5.05 -4.24 4.76
CA THR A 132 -5.22 -2.81 4.48
C THR A 132 -6.61 -2.36 4.91
N LEU A 133 -6.68 -1.26 5.66
CA LEU A 133 -7.93 -0.59 6.00
C LEU A 133 -7.80 0.91 5.76
N ILE A 134 -8.90 1.52 5.35
CA ILE A 134 -9.01 2.95 5.11
C ILE A 134 -10.15 3.56 5.93
N ARG A 135 -9.90 4.76 6.47
CA ARG A 135 -10.93 5.57 7.13
C ARG A 135 -10.93 7.02 6.67
N LEU A 136 -12.13 7.55 6.46
CA LEU A 136 -12.35 8.91 5.95
C LEU A 136 -12.81 9.83 7.10
N GLN A 137 -12.24 11.03 7.18
CA GLN A 137 -12.63 12.02 8.20
C GLN A 137 -14.04 12.59 7.97
N LYS A 138 -14.44 12.78 6.71
CA LYS A 138 -15.76 13.32 6.33
C LYS A 138 -16.80 12.20 6.22
N ASP A 139 -18.08 12.55 6.29
CA ASP A 139 -19.21 11.64 6.08
C ASP A 139 -19.11 10.94 4.71
N GLY A 140 -18.72 9.67 4.75
CA GLY A 140 -18.48 8.84 3.57
C GLY A 140 -18.67 7.36 3.87
N SER A 141 -19.49 7.00 4.86
CA SER A 141 -19.60 5.64 5.40
C SER A 141 -19.82 4.57 4.32
N ASN A 142 -20.67 4.82 3.33
CA ASN A 142 -20.89 3.88 2.23
C ASN A 142 -19.65 3.71 1.32
N VAL A 143 -18.92 4.80 1.07
CA VAL A 143 -17.68 4.75 0.27
C VAL A 143 -16.59 4.03 1.06
N GLU A 144 -16.45 4.32 2.35
CA GLU A 144 -15.52 3.64 3.25
C GLU A 144 -15.80 2.13 3.31
N ILE A 145 -17.08 1.74 3.48
CA ILE A 145 -17.50 0.33 3.45
C ILE A 145 -17.12 -0.32 2.11
N ALA A 146 -17.41 0.35 0.99
CA ALA A 146 -17.08 -0.17 -0.33
C ALA A 146 -15.57 -0.33 -0.53
N LEU A 147 -14.77 0.67 -0.13
CA LEU A 147 -13.31 0.62 -0.20
C LEU A 147 -12.74 -0.52 0.64
N ASN A 148 -13.14 -0.63 1.90
CA ASN A 148 -12.67 -1.69 2.80
C ASN A 148 -13.13 -3.09 2.35
N THR A 149 -14.30 -3.20 1.73
CA THR A 149 -14.76 -4.46 1.11
C THR A 149 -13.91 -4.84 -0.10
N ILE A 150 -13.56 -3.87 -0.96
CA ILE A 150 -12.65 -4.12 -2.10
C ILE A 150 -11.28 -4.55 -1.57
N LEU A 151 -10.75 -3.89 -0.54
CA LEU A 151 -9.45 -4.18 0.04
C LEU A 151 -9.37 -5.58 0.66
N SER A 152 -10.40 -6.00 1.41
CA SER A 152 -10.45 -7.37 1.95
C SER A 152 -10.51 -8.42 0.84
N LEU A 153 -11.31 -8.20 -0.21
CA LEU A 153 -11.35 -9.10 -1.38
C LEU A 153 -9.99 -9.16 -2.10
N THR A 154 -9.32 -8.02 -2.26
CA THR A 154 -7.98 -7.98 -2.88
C THR A 154 -6.93 -8.67 -2.01
N THR A 155 -7.04 -8.58 -0.68
CA THR A 155 -6.18 -9.32 0.26
C THR A 155 -6.40 -10.82 0.12
N ALA A 156 -7.66 -11.28 0.09
CA ALA A 156 -8.00 -12.69 -0.10
C ALA A 156 -7.57 -13.26 -1.47
N LEU A 157 -7.42 -12.41 -2.49
CA LEU A 157 -6.80 -12.79 -3.76
C LEU A 157 -5.28 -12.94 -3.59
N LYS A 158 -4.62 -11.93 -3.00
CA LYS A 158 -3.16 -11.92 -2.77
C LYS A 158 -2.69 -13.07 -1.89
N SER A 159 -3.46 -13.49 -0.89
CA SER A 159 -3.08 -14.58 0.02
C SER A 159 -2.89 -15.93 -0.66
N LYS A 160 -3.40 -16.08 -1.90
CA LYS A 160 -3.22 -17.28 -2.73
C LYS A 160 -1.99 -17.20 -3.65
N TRP A 161 -1.33 -16.05 -3.72
CA TRP A 161 -0.21 -15.86 -4.63
C TRP A 161 1.07 -16.40 -4.04
N THR A 162 1.83 -17.15 -4.83
CA THR A 162 3.14 -17.65 -4.41
C THR A 162 4.22 -16.59 -4.57
N ASP A 163 5.34 -16.73 -3.85
CA ASP A 163 6.47 -15.80 -3.96
C ASP A 163 6.98 -15.68 -5.40
N ARG A 164 7.04 -16.80 -6.13
CA ARG A 164 7.41 -16.79 -7.55
C ARG A 164 6.40 -16.01 -8.41
N GLN A 165 5.12 -16.08 -8.09
CA GLN A 165 4.11 -15.27 -8.79
C GLN A 165 4.27 -13.79 -8.48
N LYS A 166 4.50 -13.43 -7.20
CA LYS A 166 4.77 -12.04 -6.77
C LYS A 166 6.02 -11.48 -7.47
N GLU A 167 7.10 -12.25 -7.57
CA GLU A 167 8.33 -11.88 -8.28
C GLU A 167 8.07 -11.58 -9.77
N VAL A 168 7.30 -12.43 -10.46
CA VAL A 168 6.93 -12.21 -11.86
C VAL A 168 6.03 -10.98 -12.02
N LEU A 169 5.10 -10.76 -11.11
CA LEU A 169 4.27 -9.55 -11.10
C LEU A 169 5.09 -8.29 -10.83
N TYR A 170 6.09 -8.34 -9.96
CA TYR A 170 6.98 -7.22 -9.68
C TYR A 170 7.78 -6.81 -10.92
N ALA A 171 8.36 -7.78 -11.64
CA ALA A 171 9.03 -7.52 -12.90
C ALA A 171 8.05 -6.96 -13.95
N TYR A 172 6.83 -7.51 -14.01
CA TYR A 172 5.79 -7.05 -14.94
C TYR A 172 5.40 -5.59 -14.71
N VAL A 173 5.12 -5.20 -13.46
CA VAL A 173 4.75 -3.82 -13.11
C VAL A 173 5.90 -2.85 -13.39
N ASN A 174 7.14 -3.21 -13.03
CA ASN A 174 8.30 -2.35 -13.24
C ASN A 174 8.71 -2.21 -14.71
N GLN A 175 8.28 -3.13 -15.57
CA GLN A 175 8.48 -3.06 -17.02
C GLN A 175 7.27 -2.45 -17.75
N ALA A 176 6.58 -1.51 -17.10
CA ALA A 176 5.41 -0.82 -17.63
C ALA A 176 4.33 -1.78 -18.15
N GLU A 177 4.15 -2.91 -17.46
CA GLU A 177 3.18 -3.95 -17.80
C GLU A 177 3.39 -4.57 -19.19
N ASN A 178 4.65 -4.62 -19.64
CA ASN A 178 5.06 -5.30 -20.85
C ASN A 178 5.51 -6.74 -20.54
N GLN A 179 4.77 -7.72 -21.05
CA GLN A 179 5.06 -9.14 -20.77
C GLN A 179 6.37 -9.61 -21.40
N TYR A 180 6.81 -9.02 -22.52
CA TYR A 180 8.07 -9.37 -23.17
C TYR A 180 9.27 -8.84 -22.39
N HIS A 181 9.23 -7.58 -21.97
CA HIS A 181 10.30 -7.00 -21.15
C HIS A 181 10.39 -7.67 -19.77
N ALA A 182 9.25 -8.01 -19.16
CA ALA A 182 9.24 -8.76 -17.90
C ALA A 182 9.83 -10.17 -18.07
N ALA A 183 9.53 -10.83 -19.20
CA ALA A 183 10.07 -12.14 -19.52
C ALA A 183 11.59 -12.09 -19.74
N GLU A 184 12.07 -11.09 -20.47
CA GLU A 184 13.49 -10.83 -20.70
C GLU A 184 14.23 -10.55 -19.38
N ALA A 185 13.70 -9.66 -18.54
CA ALA A 185 14.27 -9.32 -17.24
C ALA A 185 14.41 -10.53 -16.30
N LEU A 186 13.54 -11.52 -16.43
CA LEU A 186 13.53 -12.74 -15.60
C LEU A 186 14.15 -13.96 -16.29
N GLY A 187 14.59 -13.84 -17.55
CA GLY A 187 15.12 -14.98 -18.32
C GLY A 187 14.09 -16.11 -18.53
N ILE A 188 12.80 -15.78 -18.61
CA ILE A 188 11.71 -16.75 -18.82
C ILE A 188 10.99 -16.50 -20.14
N GLY A 189 10.10 -17.41 -20.53
CA GLY A 189 9.21 -17.19 -21.68
C GLY A 189 8.05 -16.24 -21.35
N GLN A 190 7.65 -15.40 -22.33
CA GLN A 190 6.46 -14.55 -22.21
C GLN A 190 5.18 -15.33 -21.85
N SER A 191 5.07 -16.58 -22.33
CA SER A 191 3.95 -17.46 -21.97
C SER A 191 3.92 -17.81 -20.48
N SER A 192 5.06 -17.84 -19.80
CA SER A 192 5.15 -18.02 -18.34
C SER A 192 4.65 -16.79 -17.60
N VAL A 193 4.97 -15.58 -18.07
CA VAL A 193 4.41 -14.33 -17.54
C VAL A 193 2.89 -14.33 -17.67
N ASN A 194 2.36 -14.64 -18.85
CA ASN A 194 0.92 -14.72 -19.08
C ASN A 194 0.22 -15.76 -18.17
N LYS A 195 0.85 -16.93 -17.95
CA LYS A 195 0.33 -17.93 -17.01
C LYS A 195 0.24 -17.39 -15.60
N VAL A 196 1.25 -16.64 -15.13
CA VAL A 196 1.20 -15.98 -13.83
C VAL A 196 0.07 -14.96 -13.77
N LEU A 197 -0.05 -14.07 -14.76
CA LEU A 197 -1.11 -13.05 -14.79
C LEU A 197 -2.53 -13.66 -14.71
N LYS A 198 -2.73 -14.82 -15.36
CA LYS A 198 -3.98 -15.58 -15.26
C LYS A 198 -4.15 -16.24 -13.90
N ALA A 199 -3.13 -16.91 -13.39
CA ALA A 199 -3.18 -17.62 -12.10
C ALA A 199 -3.44 -16.68 -10.92
N THR A 200 -2.91 -15.46 -10.97
CA THR A 200 -3.11 -14.43 -9.95
C THR A 200 -4.38 -13.60 -10.15
N SER A 201 -5.10 -13.80 -11.27
CA SER A 201 -6.20 -12.94 -11.68
C SER A 201 -5.82 -11.45 -11.70
N TYR A 202 -4.58 -11.16 -12.12
CA TYR A 202 -3.96 -9.85 -11.99
C TYR A 202 -4.82 -8.71 -12.56
N TYR A 203 -5.44 -8.90 -13.73
CA TYR A 203 -6.27 -7.85 -14.33
C TYR A 203 -7.53 -7.53 -13.52
N ASN A 204 -8.13 -8.52 -12.86
CA ASN A 204 -9.26 -8.30 -11.95
C ASN A 204 -8.81 -7.54 -10.69
N TYR A 205 -7.67 -7.96 -10.13
CA TYR A 205 -7.03 -7.28 -9.00
C TYR A 205 -6.72 -5.81 -9.33
N LYS A 206 -6.07 -5.56 -10.46
CA LYS A 206 -5.73 -4.22 -10.94
C LYS A 206 -6.98 -3.36 -11.15
N ASN A 207 -8.01 -3.90 -11.81
CA ASN A 207 -9.26 -3.16 -12.00
C ASN A 207 -9.91 -2.80 -10.65
N ALA A 208 -9.93 -3.71 -9.68
CA ALA A 208 -10.47 -3.44 -8.35
C ALA A 208 -9.76 -2.26 -7.68
N LEU A 209 -8.41 -2.23 -7.70
CA LEU A 209 -7.63 -1.11 -7.16
C LEU A 209 -7.83 0.20 -7.95
N GLN A 210 -8.01 0.13 -9.26
CA GLN A 210 -8.31 1.31 -10.08
C GLN A 210 -9.68 1.90 -9.74
N GLN A 211 -10.71 1.07 -9.54
CA GLN A 211 -12.03 1.57 -9.11
C GLN A 211 -11.99 2.09 -7.67
N ALA A 212 -11.27 1.44 -6.76
CA ALA A 212 -11.06 1.95 -5.41
C ALA A 212 -10.36 3.31 -5.42
N THR A 213 -9.33 3.50 -6.25
CA THR A 213 -8.65 4.80 -6.42
C THR A 213 -9.62 5.87 -6.90
N ARG A 214 -10.47 5.56 -7.89
CA ARG A 214 -11.48 6.50 -8.40
C ARG A 214 -12.52 6.88 -7.35
N LEU A 215 -13.04 5.91 -6.60
CA LEU A 215 -13.98 6.13 -5.51
C LEU A 215 -13.38 7.03 -4.42
N LEU A 216 -12.13 6.76 -4.05
CA LEU A 216 -11.42 7.55 -3.07
C LEU A 216 -11.25 9.01 -3.54
N ARG A 217 -10.74 9.22 -4.76
CA ARG A 217 -10.56 10.58 -5.33
C ARG A 217 -11.87 11.35 -5.38
N GLY A 218 -12.95 10.72 -5.85
CA GLY A 218 -14.28 11.34 -5.91
C GLY A 218 -14.76 11.85 -4.56
N THR A 219 -14.29 11.28 -3.45
CA THR A 219 -14.68 11.69 -2.09
C THR A 219 -13.78 12.78 -1.52
N ILE A 220 -12.51 12.85 -1.93
CA ILE A 220 -11.57 13.88 -1.46
C ILE A 220 -11.79 15.22 -2.16
N THR A 221 -12.14 15.18 -3.46
CA THR A 221 -12.33 16.39 -4.28
C THR A 221 -13.70 17.05 -4.08
N CYS A 222 -14.62 16.39 -3.36
CA CYS A 222 -15.93 16.94 -2.95
C CYS A 222 -15.89 17.58 -1.55
#